data_AF-A0A2D4HFG4-F1
#
_entry.id   AF-A0A2D4HFG4-F1
#
_cell.length_a   1.000
_cell.length_b   1.000
_cell.length_c   1.000
_cell.angle_alpha   90.00
_cell.angle_beta   90.00
_cell.angle_gamma   90.00
#
_symmetry.space_group_name_H-M   'P 1'
#
loop_
_entity.id
_entity.type
_entity.pdbx_description
1 polymer ?
#
loop_
_entity_poly.entity_id
_entity_poly.type
_entity_poly.pdbx_seq_one_letter_code
_entity_poly.pdbx_strand_id
1 'polypeptide(L)'
;CGSFGRGAEGHLLACSQCSQCYHPYCVNSKITKVMLLKGWRCVECIVCEVCGKASDPSRLLLCDDCDISYHTYCLDPPLNTVPKGGWKCKWCVCCVQCGSVSP
;
A
#
# COMPACT_ATOMS: atom_id res chain seq x y z
N CYS A 1 -13.83 -13.05 13.15
CA CYS A 1 -12.51 -13.37 12.56
C CYS A 1 -11.68 -14.11 13.61
N GLY A 2 -10.76 -14.99 13.22
CA GLY A 2 -9.97 -15.83 14.14
C GLY A 2 -8.92 -15.12 15.00
N SER A 3 -9.02 -13.80 15.16
CA SER A 3 -8.11 -13.00 15.99
C SER A 3 -8.52 -13.11 17.45
N PHE A 4 -8.17 -14.21 18.11
CA PHE A 4 -8.27 -14.30 19.56
C PHE A 4 -7.24 -13.36 20.18
N GLY A 5 -7.69 -12.15 20.52
CA GLY A 5 -6.88 -11.01 20.95
C GLY A 5 -6.05 -11.20 22.22
N ARG A 6 -4.90 -11.87 22.09
CA ARG A 6 -3.79 -11.80 23.04
C ARG A 6 -2.47 -11.67 22.26
N GLY A 7 -2.15 -10.44 21.85
CA GLY A 7 -0.86 -10.12 21.20
C GLY A 7 -0.90 -8.81 20.39
N ALA A 8 0.17 -8.51 19.65
CA ALA A 8 0.21 -7.39 18.70
C ALA A 8 -0.91 -7.45 17.63
N GLU A 9 -1.61 -8.58 17.56
CA GLU A 9 -2.79 -8.88 16.75
C GLU A 9 -4.06 -8.14 17.21
N GLY A 10 -4.01 -7.42 18.34
CA GLY A 10 -5.05 -6.48 18.76
C GLY A 10 -4.93 -5.08 18.12
N HIS A 11 -3.86 -4.80 17.36
CA HIS A 11 -3.72 -3.53 16.65
C HIS A 11 -4.61 -3.53 15.40
N LEU A 12 -5.62 -2.67 15.43
CA LEU A 12 -6.47 -2.40 14.28
C LEU A 12 -5.79 -1.43 13.33
N LEU A 13 -5.98 -1.66 12.05
CA LEU A 13 -5.59 -0.76 10.99
C LEU A 13 -6.79 0.10 10.62
N ALA A 14 -6.70 1.41 10.89
CA ALA A 14 -7.75 2.35 10.53
C ALA A 14 -7.52 2.85 9.09
N CYS A 15 -8.58 2.82 8.28
CA CYS A 15 -8.55 3.46 6.97
C CYS A 15 -8.51 4.99 7.12
N SER A 16 -7.53 5.64 6.49
CA SER A 16 -7.36 7.10 6.56
C SER A 16 -8.50 7.91 5.91
N GLN A 17 -9.38 7.27 5.14
CA GLN A 17 -10.46 7.93 4.43
C GLN A 17 -11.85 7.68 5.04
N CYS A 18 -12.20 6.42 5.36
CA CYS A 18 -13.51 6.09 5.92
C CYS A 18 -13.50 5.86 7.44
N SER A 19 -12.32 5.90 8.07
CA SER A 19 -12.11 5.65 9.51
C SER A 19 -12.54 4.28 10.01
N GLN A 20 -12.94 3.36 9.13
CA GLN A 20 -13.25 1.99 9.50
C GLN A 20 -11.96 1.26 9.93
N CYS A 21 -12.09 0.44 10.95
CA CYS A 21 -10.99 -0.31 11.55
C CYS A 21 -11.02 -1.76 11.11
N TYR A 22 -9.87 -2.26 10.68
CA TYR A 22 -9.72 -3.61 10.14
C TYR A 22 -8.66 -4.38 10.91
N HIS A 23 -8.90 -5.67 11.15
CA HIS A 23 -7.81 -6.55 11.56
C HIS A 23 -6.86 -6.72 10.36
N PRO A 24 -5.54 -6.55 10.53
CA PRO A 24 -4.58 -6.69 9.43
C PRO A 24 -4.71 -8.03 8.70
N TYR A 25 -4.94 -9.12 9.44
CA TYR A 25 -5.21 -10.45 8.88
C TYR A 25 -6.45 -10.51 7.98
N CYS A 26 -7.54 -9.80 8.35
CA CYS A 26 -8.78 -9.82 7.56
C CYS A 26 -8.65 -9.08 6.23
N VAL A 27 -7.71 -8.14 6.13
CA VAL A 27 -7.42 -7.39 4.91
C VAL A 27 -6.13 -7.85 4.21
N ASN A 28 -5.55 -8.97 4.68
CA ASN A 28 -4.30 -9.52 4.19
C ASN A 28 -3.13 -8.52 4.16
N SER A 29 -3.10 -7.58 5.10
CA SER A 29 -2.03 -6.59 5.23
C SER A 29 -1.17 -6.90 6.45
N LYS A 30 0.12 -6.60 6.36
CA LYS A 30 1.03 -6.56 7.52
C LYS A 30 1.27 -5.10 7.85
N ILE A 31 0.97 -4.68 9.08
CA ILE A 31 1.16 -3.28 9.48
C ILE A 31 2.65 -2.92 9.33
N THR A 32 2.96 -1.97 8.44
CA THR A 32 4.30 -1.40 8.29
C THR A 32 4.34 0.04 8.77
N LYS A 33 5.55 0.51 9.12
CA LYS A 33 5.74 1.91 9.52
C LYS A 33 5.27 2.90 8.44
N VAL A 34 5.41 2.55 7.17
CA VAL A 34 4.96 3.38 6.05
C VAL A 34 3.45 3.51 6.05
N MET A 35 2.70 2.42 6.27
CA MET A 35 1.23 2.46 6.38
C MET A 35 0.75 3.40 7.49
N LEU A 36 1.44 3.39 8.64
CA LEU A 36 1.11 4.26 9.78
C LEU A 36 1.45 5.73 9.51
N LEU A 37 2.56 6.01 8.81
CA LEU A 37 3.01 7.38 8.54
C LEU A 37 2.34 8.03 7.33
N LYS A 38 2.01 7.25 6.31
CA LYS A 38 1.41 7.74 5.06
C LYS A 38 -0.10 7.57 5.01
N GLY A 39 -0.68 6.81 5.95
CA GLY A 39 -2.11 6.59 6.04
C GLY A 39 -2.58 5.51 5.07
N TRP A 40 -2.71 4.29 5.59
CA TRP A 40 -3.29 3.17 4.85
C TRP A 40 -4.77 3.40 4.49
N ARG A 41 -5.19 2.88 3.33
CA ARG A 41 -6.57 2.96 2.83
C ARG A 41 -7.09 1.55 2.58
N CYS A 42 -8.33 1.28 3.02
CA CYS A 42 -8.99 0.00 2.75
C CYS A 42 -9.33 -0.13 1.26
N VAL A 43 -9.65 -1.36 0.82
CA VAL A 43 -9.95 -1.69 -0.59
C VAL A 43 -10.97 -0.74 -1.24
N GLU A 44 -12.03 -0.37 -0.52
CA GLU A 44 -13.08 0.54 -1.00
C GLU A 44 -12.65 2.02 -1.09
N CYS A 45 -11.48 2.36 -0.55
CA CYS A 45 -10.95 3.73 -0.49
C CYS A 45 -9.59 3.85 -1.20
N ILE A 46 -9.16 2.82 -1.93
CA ILE A 46 -7.91 2.87 -2.68
C ILE A 46 -8.04 3.91 -3.80
N VAL A 47 -7.05 4.81 -3.86
CA VAL A 47 -6.88 5.85 -4.88
C VAL A 47 -5.39 6.02 -5.19
N CYS A 48 -5.07 6.42 -6.40
CA CYS A 48 -3.69 6.76 -6.75
C CYS A 48 -3.16 7.89 -5.85
N GLU A 49 -2.01 7.67 -5.21
CA GLU A 49 -1.36 8.62 -4.30
C GLU A 49 -0.94 9.93 -4.98
N VAL A 50 -0.80 9.92 -6.31
CA VAL A 50 -0.38 11.09 -7.09
C VAL A 50 -1.56 11.91 -7.58
N CYS A 51 -2.60 11.27 -8.14
CA CYS A 51 -3.72 11.98 -8.76
C CYS A 51 -5.01 11.98 -7.92
N GLY A 52 -5.06 11.20 -6.83
CA GLY A 52 -6.22 11.09 -5.93
C GLY A 52 -7.44 10.37 -6.53
N LYS A 53 -7.30 9.72 -7.69
CA LYS A 53 -8.41 9.05 -8.40
C LYS A 53 -8.34 7.53 -8.26
N ALA A 54 -9.51 6.89 -8.26
CA ALA A 54 -9.69 5.43 -8.33
C ALA A 54 -9.95 4.91 -9.76
N SER A 55 -9.80 5.76 -10.79
CA SER A 55 -10.01 5.34 -12.19
C SER A 55 -9.01 4.28 -12.62
N ASP A 56 -9.24 3.61 -13.75
CA ASP A 56 -8.27 2.71 -14.39
C ASP A 56 -7.61 1.67 -13.44
N PRO A 57 -8.41 0.87 -12.69
CA PRO A 57 -7.88 -0.06 -11.69
C PRO A 57 -6.93 -1.10 -12.29
N SER A 58 -7.06 -1.43 -13.59
CA SER A 58 -6.16 -2.34 -14.30
C SER A 58 -4.72 -1.81 -14.46
N ARG A 59 -4.51 -0.51 -14.27
CA ARG A 59 -3.21 0.15 -14.29
C ARG A 59 -2.84 0.71 -12.92
N LEU A 60 -3.54 0.32 -11.87
CA LEU A 60 -3.25 0.74 -10.51
C LEU A 60 -2.36 -0.31 -9.83
N LEU A 61 -1.14 0.08 -9.52
CA LEU A 61 -0.17 -0.72 -8.76
C LEU A 61 -0.43 -0.56 -7.28
N LEU A 62 -0.29 -1.64 -6.52
CA LEU A 62 -0.21 -1.61 -5.06
C LEU A 62 1.21 -1.97 -4.66
N CYS A 63 1.77 -1.24 -3.68
CA CYS A 63 3.05 -1.61 -3.09
C CYS A 63 2.92 -2.86 -2.23
N ASP A 64 3.74 -3.88 -2.47
CA ASP A 64 3.71 -5.15 -1.72
C ASP A 64 3.97 -5.00 -0.20
N ASP A 65 4.57 -3.89 0.22
CA ASP A 65 4.95 -3.65 1.62
C ASP A 65 4.01 -2.67 2.36
N CYS A 66 3.23 -1.85 1.66
CA CYS A 66 2.44 -0.81 2.34
C CYS A 66 1.07 -0.50 1.73
N ASP A 67 0.67 -1.20 0.67
CA ASP A 67 -0.60 -1.04 -0.05
C ASP A 67 -0.87 0.37 -0.62
N ILE A 68 0.10 1.31 -0.53
CA ILE A 68 -0.02 2.61 -1.21
C ILE A 68 -0.03 2.36 -2.70
N SER A 69 -1.05 2.92 -3.36
CA SER A 69 -1.33 2.66 -4.75
C SER A 69 -0.95 3.80 -5.68
N TYR A 70 -0.51 3.46 -6.89
CA TYR A 70 -0.08 4.39 -7.93
C TYR A 70 -0.56 3.92 -9.29
N HIS A 71 -1.08 4.82 -10.12
CA HIS A 71 -1.23 4.47 -11.54
C HIS A 71 0.15 4.31 -12.18
N THR A 72 0.30 3.33 -13.08
CA THR A 72 1.57 3.10 -13.79
C THR A 72 2.07 4.38 -14.46
N TYR A 73 1.17 5.18 -15.04
CA TYR A 73 1.48 6.44 -15.74
C TYR A 73 1.57 7.66 -14.82
N CYS A 74 1.21 7.55 -13.53
CA CYS A 74 1.41 8.62 -12.55
C CYS A 74 2.75 8.51 -11.82
N LEU A 75 3.51 7.43 -12.04
CA LEU A 75 4.87 7.29 -11.54
C LEU A 75 5.84 8.22 -12.27
N ASP A 76 6.99 8.46 -11.66
CA ASP A 76 8.10 9.19 -12.24
C ASP A 76 9.40 8.37 -12.07
N PRO A 77 9.92 7.75 -13.15
CA PRO A 77 9.37 7.74 -14.51
C PRO A 77 8.08 6.90 -14.64
N PRO A 78 7.20 7.20 -15.62
CA PRO A 78 5.98 6.43 -15.83
C PRO A 78 6.28 5.03 -16.37
N LEU A 79 5.50 4.05 -15.92
CA LEU A 79 5.54 2.68 -16.41
C LEU A 79 4.47 2.46 -17.50
N ASN A 80 4.89 1.83 -18.60
CA ASN A 80 4.01 1.52 -19.72
C ASN A 80 3.03 0.37 -19.40
N THR A 81 3.46 -0.58 -18.58
CA THR A 81 2.68 -1.77 -18.20
C THR A 81 2.87 -2.09 -16.73
N VAL A 82 1.94 -2.85 -16.17
CA VAL A 82 2.08 -3.44 -14.83
C VAL A 82 3.27 -4.42 -14.82
N PRO A 83 4.21 -4.33 -13.87
CA PRO A 83 5.31 -5.28 -13.73
C PRO A 83 4.79 -6.72 -13.52
N LYS A 84 5.49 -7.72 -14.06
CA LYS A 84 5.10 -9.14 -13.91
C LYS A 84 5.39 -9.71 -12.51
N GLY A 85 6.20 -9.02 -11.72
CA GLY A 85 6.60 -9.45 -10.38
C GLY A 85 6.17 -8.44 -9.32
N GLY A 86 6.68 -8.64 -8.10
CA GLY A 86 6.46 -7.72 -6.99
C GLY A 86 6.95 -6.31 -7.30
N TRP A 87 6.26 -5.32 -6.73
CA TRP A 87 6.58 -3.91 -6.90
C TRP A 87 6.52 -3.20 -5.55
N LYS A 88 7.50 -2.34 -5.31
CA LYS A 88 7.60 -1.54 -4.09
C LYS A 88 7.64 -0.07 -4.44
N CYS A 89 6.88 0.74 -3.72
CA CYS A 89 6.91 2.19 -3.89
C CYS A 89 8.21 2.79 -3.36
N LYS A 90 8.45 4.06 -3.69
CA LYS A 90 9.66 4.82 -3.30
C LYS A 90 9.90 4.91 -1.78
N TRP A 91 8.88 4.63 -0.97
CA TRP A 91 8.97 4.63 0.49
C TRP A 91 9.43 3.28 1.06
N CYS A 92 9.29 2.21 0.29
CA CYS A 92 9.55 0.84 0.71
C CYS A 92 10.74 0.21 -0.02
N VAL A 93 10.99 0.60 -1.27
CA VAL A 93 12.14 0.12 -2.02
C VAL A 93 13.44 0.72 -1.45
N CYS A 94 14.44 -0.13 -1.25
CA CYS A 94 15.78 0.27 -0.86
C CYS A 94 16.78 -0.76 -1.38
N CYS A 95 17.71 -0.35 -2.22
CA CYS A 95 18.79 -1.21 -2.69
C CYS A 95 19.80 -1.44 -1.55
N VAL A 96 20.00 -2.70 -1.16
CA VAL A 96 20.93 -3.05 -0.08
C VAL A 96 22.41 -2.80 -0.41
N GLN A 97 22.75 -2.62 -1.69
CA GLN A 97 24.12 -2.38 -2.13
C GLN A 97 24.48 -0.89 -2.19
N CYS A 98 23.56 -0.04 -2.64
CA CYS A 98 23.83 1.39 -2.86
C CYS A 98 22.86 2.36 -2.18
N GLY A 99 21.80 1.86 -1.53
CA GLY A 99 20.81 2.68 -0.84
C GLY A 99 19.80 3.39 -1.74
N SER A 100 19.78 3.10 -3.06
CA SER A 100 18.80 3.69 -3.98
C SER A 100 17.36 3.37 -3.56
N VAL A 101 16.49 4.38 -3.60
CA VAL A 101 15.05 4.30 -3.27
C VAL A 101 14.14 4.49 -4.48
N SER A 102 14.69 4.32 -5.68
CA SER A 102 13.93 4.36 -6.93
C SER A 102 13.22 3.01 -7.19
N PRO A 103 11.89 3.00 -7.41
CA PRO A 103 11.10 1.82 -7.77
C PRO A 103 11.44 1.21 -9.14
#